data_AF-A0A950LDS7-F1
#
_entry.id   AF-A0A950LDS7-F1
#
_cell.length_a   1.000
_cell.length_b   1.000
_cell.length_c   1.000
_cell.angle_alpha   90.00
_cell.angle_beta   90.00
_cell.angle_gamma   90.00
#
_symmetry.space_group_name_H-M   'P 1'
#
loop_
_entity.id
_entity.type
_entity.pdbx_description
1 polymer ?
#
loop_
_entity_poly.entity_id
_entity_poly.type
_entity_poly.pdbx_seq_one_letter_code
_entity_poly.pdbx_strand_id
1 'polypeptide(L)'
;MGREIQAIKFTGEDRRVYREKVRRSLDALARMLREHLFEDNPASVGQEIELNLVDSEALPSMRNADVLDAIADPAWGVELGQFNLEINVPPRQLAGGALAELEQVVRDDLNAGDEKARGTGTRLVMVGILPTLRKGDMHLGTLTASERFRVLNEQIFAARGEDMRISIEGAERLLTHTDSITPEAACTSLQLHLQVSPESFANYWNAAQAACAVQV
;
A
#
# COMPACT_ATOMS: atom_id res chain seq x y z
N MET A 1 6.66 5.22 1.93
CA MET A 1 5.42 5.65 2.61
C MET A 1 5.07 7.12 2.41
N GLY A 2 3.79 7.38 2.15
CA GLY A 2 3.23 8.72 1.90
C GLY A 2 3.29 9.61 3.13
N ARG A 3 3.61 10.90 2.96
CA ARG A 3 3.62 11.86 4.06
C ARG A 3 2.21 12.33 4.37
N GLU A 4 1.89 12.47 5.65
CA GLU A 4 0.70 13.19 6.07
C GLU A 4 0.70 14.61 5.50
N ILE A 5 -0.49 15.06 5.11
CA ILE A 5 -0.70 16.39 4.58
C ILE A 5 -1.64 17.15 5.50
N GLN A 6 -1.50 18.47 5.54
CA GLN A 6 -2.53 19.30 6.15
C GLN A 6 -3.74 19.39 5.22
N ALA A 7 -4.91 19.66 5.79
CA ALA A 7 -6.11 19.97 5.01
C ALA A 7 -5.83 21.16 4.08
N ILE A 8 -5.76 20.89 2.77
CA ILE A 8 -5.50 21.91 1.76
C ILE A 8 -6.55 21.85 0.66
N LYS A 9 -6.97 23.03 0.18
CA LYS A 9 -7.71 23.17 -1.07
C LYS A 9 -6.70 23.42 -2.18
N PHE A 10 -6.65 22.56 -3.19
CA PHE A 10 -5.78 22.75 -4.33
C PHE A 10 -6.30 23.84 -5.25
N THR A 11 -5.54 24.93 -5.38
CA THR A 11 -5.82 26.01 -6.30
C THR A 11 -5.31 25.70 -7.72
N GLY A 12 -5.72 26.50 -8.71
CA GLY A 12 -5.14 26.44 -10.06
C GLY A 12 -3.63 26.72 -10.08
N GLU A 13 -3.17 27.58 -9.16
CA GLU A 13 -1.76 27.92 -8.98
C GLU A 13 -0.97 26.73 -8.42
N ASP A 14 -1.49 26.01 -7.42
CA ASP A 14 -0.85 24.80 -6.88
C ASP A 14 -0.64 23.75 -7.97
N ARG A 15 -1.62 23.59 -8.87
CA ARG A 15 -1.52 22.68 -10.02
C ARG A 15 -0.44 23.13 -11.01
N ARG A 16 -0.24 24.43 -11.21
CA ARG A 16 0.84 24.97 -12.05
C ARG A 16 2.20 24.70 -11.42
N VAL A 17 2.37 25.03 -10.15
CA VAL A 17 3.59 24.80 -9.37
C VAL A 17 3.94 23.30 -9.33
N TYR A 18 2.94 22.43 -9.13
CA TYR A 18 3.14 20.98 -9.18
C TYR A 18 3.70 20.52 -10.53
N ARG A 19 3.11 20.95 -11.65
CA ARG A 19 3.60 20.60 -13.00
C ARG A 19 5.03 21.07 -13.24
N GLU A 20 5.38 22.28 -12.80
CA GLU A 20 6.74 22.81 -12.89
C GLU A 20 7.72 21.99 -12.06
N LYS A 21 7.34 21.59 -10.85
CA LYS A 21 8.15 20.72 -9.99
C LYS A 21 8.35 19.33 -10.58
N VAL A 22 7.31 18.74 -11.18
CA VAL A 22 7.42 17.45 -11.89
C VAL A 22 8.41 17.56 -13.04
N ARG A 23 8.32 18.59 -13.89
CA ARG A 23 9.27 18.82 -14.99
C ARG A 23 10.71 18.96 -14.47
N ARG A 24 10.93 19.78 -13.44
CA ARG A 24 12.25 19.92 -12.81
C ARG A 24 12.79 18.60 -12.25
N SER A 25 11.92 17.75 -11.71
CA SER A 25 12.32 16.43 -11.19
C SER A 25 12.72 15.48 -12.34
N LEU A 26 12.02 15.56 -13.48
CA LEU A 26 12.39 14.82 -14.69
C LEU A 26 13.72 15.32 -15.29
N ASP A 27 13.97 16.63 -15.29
CA ASP A 27 15.25 17.20 -15.72
C ASP A 27 16.41 16.72 -14.84
N ALA A 28 16.19 16.67 -13.52
CA ALA A 28 17.16 16.14 -12.56
C ALA A 28 17.40 14.64 -12.79
N LEU A 29 16.36 13.84 -12.96
CA LEU A 29 16.48 12.41 -13.28
C LEU A 29 17.26 12.20 -14.59
N ALA A 30 16.93 12.93 -15.64
CA ALA A 30 17.63 12.86 -16.92
C ALA A 30 19.11 13.22 -16.78
N ARG A 31 19.45 14.19 -15.92
CA ARG A 31 20.83 14.52 -15.60
C ARG A 31 21.53 13.40 -14.85
N MET A 32 20.91 12.84 -13.80
CA MET A 32 21.48 11.73 -13.03
C MET A 32 21.76 10.50 -13.89
N LEU A 33 20.88 10.21 -14.86
CA LEU A 33 21.07 9.14 -15.84
C LEU A 33 22.28 9.42 -16.77
N ARG A 34 22.40 10.65 -17.30
CA ARG A 34 23.53 11.03 -18.17
C ARG A 34 24.87 11.07 -17.43
N GLU A 35 24.85 11.43 -16.16
CA GLU A 35 26.06 11.59 -15.32
C GLU A 35 26.40 10.30 -14.55
N HIS A 36 25.70 9.18 -14.79
CA HIS A 36 25.90 7.89 -14.11
C HIS A 36 25.92 8.02 -12.58
N LEU A 37 24.94 8.74 -12.02
CA LEU A 37 24.84 8.99 -10.57
C LEU A 37 24.07 7.89 -9.80
N PHE A 38 23.84 6.73 -10.45
CA PHE A 38 23.17 5.58 -9.86
C PHE A 38 24.19 4.47 -9.59
N GLU A 39 23.88 3.60 -8.63
CA GLU A 39 24.69 2.42 -8.35
C GLU A 39 24.64 1.44 -9.53
N ASP A 40 25.80 0.87 -9.86
CA ASP A 40 25.93 -0.20 -10.84
C ASP A 40 25.63 -1.55 -10.18
N ASN A 41 24.79 -2.35 -10.85
CA ASN A 41 24.39 -3.69 -10.42
C ASN A 41 23.93 -3.78 -8.94
N PRO A 42 22.98 -2.93 -8.49
CA PRO A 42 22.39 -3.10 -7.17
C PRO A 42 21.59 -4.40 -7.17
N ALA A 43 21.84 -5.26 -6.19
CA ALA A 43 21.09 -6.50 -6.00
C ALA A 43 20.21 -6.40 -4.76
N SER A 44 19.66 -5.22 -4.45
CA SER A 44 18.83 -5.05 -3.25
C SER A 44 17.37 -5.38 -3.51
N VAL A 45 16.75 -6.13 -2.60
CA VAL A 45 15.31 -6.40 -2.57
C VAL A 45 14.68 -5.76 -1.34
N GLY A 46 13.53 -5.13 -1.51
CA GLY A 46 12.61 -4.72 -0.45
C GLY A 46 11.28 -5.44 -0.62
N GLN A 47 10.49 -5.48 0.46
CA GLN A 47 9.19 -6.13 0.47
C GLN A 47 8.21 -5.31 1.30
N GLU A 48 6.98 -5.22 0.83
CA GLU A 48 5.86 -4.62 1.55
C GLU A 48 4.74 -5.67 1.65
N ILE A 49 4.15 -5.80 2.83
CA ILE A 49 3.07 -6.75 3.09
C ILE A 49 1.92 -6.00 3.74
N GLU A 50 0.76 -6.07 3.12
CA GLU A 50 -0.49 -5.55 3.68
C GLU A 50 -1.29 -6.65 4.38
N LEU A 51 -1.93 -6.28 5.47
CA LEU A 51 -2.56 -7.18 6.42
C LEU A 51 -3.95 -6.67 6.77
N ASN A 52 -4.88 -7.60 7.01
CA ASN A 52 -6.18 -7.30 7.60
C ASN A 52 -6.15 -7.45 9.12
N LEU A 53 -7.00 -6.69 9.79
CA LEU A 53 -7.23 -6.71 11.23
C LEU A 53 -8.59 -7.33 11.52
N VAL A 54 -8.63 -8.31 12.42
CA VAL A 54 -9.88 -8.95 12.83
C VAL A 54 -10.04 -9.03 14.34
N ASP A 55 -11.28 -9.05 14.82
CA ASP A 55 -11.62 -9.27 16.23
C ASP A 55 -11.69 -10.77 16.58
N SER A 56 -12.19 -11.09 17.78
CA SER A 56 -12.36 -12.47 18.24
C SER A 56 -13.39 -13.29 17.46
N GLU A 57 -14.32 -12.63 16.77
CA GLU A 57 -15.35 -13.25 15.91
C GLU A 57 -14.91 -13.31 14.43
N ALA A 58 -13.65 -12.95 14.15
CA ALA A 58 -13.07 -12.82 12.81
C ALA A 58 -13.76 -11.75 11.94
N LEU A 59 -14.45 -10.79 12.56
CA LEU A 59 -15.00 -9.61 11.88
C LEU A 59 -13.92 -8.52 11.75
N PRO A 60 -13.99 -7.65 10.73
CA PRO A 60 -13.01 -6.58 10.53
C PRO A 60 -12.92 -5.67 11.76
N SER A 61 -11.69 -5.38 12.20
CA SER A 61 -11.40 -4.56 13.38
C SER A 61 -10.89 -3.19 12.97
N MET A 62 -11.66 -2.13 13.24
CA MET A 62 -11.32 -0.74 12.90
C MET A 62 -10.33 -0.11 13.90
N ARG A 63 -9.26 -0.84 14.24
CA ARG A 63 -8.34 -0.50 15.34
C ARG A 63 -6.89 -0.33 14.89
N ASN A 64 -6.64 0.03 13.63
CA ASN A 64 -5.28 0.16 13.12
C ASN A 64 -4.40 1.12 13.93
N ALA A 65 -4.93 2.27 14.38
CA ALA A 65 -4.19 3.21 15.22
C ALA A 65 -3.79 2.58 16.57
N ASP A 66 -4.73 1.94 17.26
CA ASP A 66 -4.44 1.26 18.53
C ASP A 66 -3.38 0.16 18.35
N VAL A 67 -3.48 -0.61 17.26
CA VAL A 67 -2.53 -1.69 16.95
C VAL A 67 -1.16 -1.12 16.62
N LEU A 68 -1.06 -0.05 15.85
CA LEU A 68 0.21 0.62 15.54
C LEU A 68 0.85 1.23 16.78
N ASP A 69 0.07 1.85 17.65
CA ASP A 69 0.55 2.37 18.93
C ASP A 69 1.08 1.24 19.83
N ALA A 70 0.44 0.07 19.82
CA ALA A 70 0.93 -1.11 20.52
C ALA A 70 2.21 -1.68 19.89
N ILE A 71 2.28 -1.73 18.55
CA ILE A 71 3.44 -2.21 17.80
C ILE A 71 4.66 -1.30 18.03
N ALA A 72 4.47 0.02 17.96
CA ALA A 72 5.48 1.05 18.18
C ALA A 72 6.77 0.86 17.35
N ASP A 73 6.63 0.47 16.08
CA ASP A 73 7.73 0.22 15.16
C ASP A 73 7.51 1.01 13.85
N PRO A 74 8.49 1.84 13.41
CA PRO A 74 8.37 2.65 12.20
C PRO A 74 8.32 1.86 10.89
N ALA A 75 8.62 0.55 10.88
CA ALA A 75 8.41 -0.31 9.73
C ALA A 75 6.92 -0.53 9.44
N TRP A 76 6.06 -0.35 10.44
CA TRP A 76 4.62 -0.53 10.34
C TRP A 76 3.91 0.79 10.05
N GLY A 77 2.88 0.72 9.21
CA GLY A 77 2.12 1.89 8.79
C GLY A 77 0.63 1.63 8.67
N VAL A 78 -0.12 2.72 8.58
CA VAL A 78 -1.55 2.67 8.26
C VAL A 78 -1.75 2.41 6.78
N GLU A 79 -2.77 1.63 6.48
CA GLU A 79 -3.31 1.51 5.12
C GLU A 79 -4.59 2.33 4.93
N LEU A 80 -5.18 2.29 3.73
CA LEU A 80 -6.38 3.06 3.40
C LEU A 80 -7.54 2.83 4.39
N GLY A 81 -7.77 1.59 4.81
CA GLY A 81 -8.82 1.21 5.76
C GLY A 81 -8.33 1.15 7.21
N GLN A 82 -9.22 1.49 8.16
CA GLN A 82 -8.97 1.32 9.60
C GLN A 82 -8.77 -0.14 10.03
N PHE A 83 -9.13 -1.07 9.14
CA PHE A 83 -8.98 -2.50 9.31
C PHE A 83 -7.75 -3.08 8.60
N ASN A 84 -6.86 -2.23 8.08
CA ASN A 84 -5.62 -2.66 7.42
C ASN A 84 -4.38 -1.98 7.99
N LEU A 85 -3.27 -2.70 7.86
CA LEU A 85 -1.91 -2.24 8.13
C LEU A 85 -0.99 -2.68 7.01
N GLU A 86 0.14 -2.00 6.89
CA GLU A 86 1.28 -2.45 6.09
C GLU A 86 2.52 -2.60 6.96
N ILE A 87 3.41 -3.49 6.56
CA ILE A 87 4.80 -3.55 7.03
C ILE A 87 5.76 -3.38 5.84
N ASN A 88 6.69 -2.44 5.98
CA ASN A 88 7.79 -2.19 5.06
C ASN A 88 9.04 -2.93 5.55
N VAL A 89 9.34 -4.08 4.96
CA VAL A 89 10.52 -4.86 5.32
C VAL A 89 11.78 -4.13 4.81
N PRO A 90 12.78 -3.87 5.67
CA PRO A 90 13.98 -3.16 5.27
C PRO A 90 14.67 -3.79 4.06
N PRO A 91 15.19 -2.99 3.11
CA PRO A 91 15.85 -3.52 1.93
C PRO A 91 17.13 -4.26 2.28
N ARG A 92 17.40 -5.38 1.60
CA ARG A 92 18.59 -6.23 1.83
C ARG A 92 19.21 -6.66 0.51
N GLN A 93 20.51 -6.88 0.52
CA GLN A 93 21.22 -7.44 -0.63
C GLN A 93 20.79 -8.90 -0.86
N LEU A 94 20.48 -9.23 -2.12
CA LEU A 94 20.09 -10.54 -2.59
C LEU A 94 21.34 -11.34 -2.94
N ALA A 95 21.97 -11.91 -1.92
CA ALA A 95 23.15 -12.77 -2.08
C ALA A 95 23.12 -13.92 -1.07
N GLY A 96 23.71 -15.07 -1.45
CA GLY A 96 23.83 -16.22 -0.54
C GLY A 96 22.50 -16.67 0.05
N GLY A 97 22.40 -16.67 1.38
CA GLY A 97 21.21 -17.08 2.14
C GLY A 97 20.12 -16.01 2.31
N ALA A 98 20.19 -14.88 1.59
CA ALA A 98 19.34 -13.71 1.82
C ALA A 98 17.83 -13.99 1.84
N LEU A 99 17.33 -14.93 1.03
CA LEU A 99 15.91 -15.28 1.01
C LEU A 99 15.46 -16.03 2.27
N ALA A 100 16.29 -16.92 2.81
CA ALA A 100 15.98 -17.63 4.05
C ALA A 100 16.03 -16.67 5.25
N GLU A 101 16.98 -15.74 5.24
CA GLU A 101 17.03 -14.66 6.23
C GLU A 101 15.82 -13.74 6.12
N LEU A 102 15.39 -13.39 4.90
CA LEU A 102 14.20 -12.57 4.66
C LEU A 102 12.95 -13.26 5.21
N GLU A 103 12.78 -14.57 4.96
CA GLU A 103 11.68 -15.34 5.52
C GLU A 103 11.67 -15.26 7.05
N GLN A 104 12.84 -15.43 7.68
CA GLN A 104 12.95 -15.40 9.14
C GLN A 104 12.59 -14.01 9.70
N VAL A 105 13.10 -12.94 9.09
CA VAL A 105 12.79 -11.55 9.48
C VAL A 105 11.29 -11.28 9.36
N VAL A 106 10.69 -11.60 8.21
CA VAL A 106 9.25 -11.42 7.99
C VAL A 106 8.43 -12.20 9.01
N ARG A 107 8.81 -13.46 9.28
CA ARG A 107 8.11 -14.30 10.27
C ARG A 107 8.19 -13.70 11.67
N ASP A 108 9.37 -13.25 12.07
CA ASP A 108 9.58 -12.67 13.41
C ASP A 108 8.81 -11.36 13.57
N ASP A 109 8.86 -10.48 12.57
CA ASP A 109 8.13 -9.21 12.58
C ASP A 109 6.62 -9.42 12.63
N LEU A 110 6.09 -10.34 11.81
CA LEU A 110 4.65 -10.66 11.79
C LEU A 110 4.18 -11.30 13.10
N ASN A 111 4.96 -12.21 13.68
CA ASN A 111 4.63 -12.84 14.97
C ASN A 111 4.64 -11.82 16.11
N ALA A 112 5.66 -10.95 16.16
CA ALA A 112 5.74 -9.89 17.16
C ALA A 112 4.61 -8.85 16.98
N GLY A 113 4.27 -8.52 15.73
CA GLY A 113 3.14 -7.66 15.40
C GLY A 113 1.81 -8.25 15.86
N ASP A 114 1.54 -9.53 15.60
CA ASP A 114 0.30 -10.20 16.01
C ASP A 114 0.20 -10.34 17.53
N GLU A 115 1.31 -10.63 18.22
CA GLU A 115 1.33 -10.67 19.69
C GLU A 115 0.90 -9.32 20.30
N LYS A 116 1.42 -8.21 19.77
CA LYS A 116 1.07 -6.86 20.23
C LYS A 116 -0.37 -6.49 19.84
N ALA A 117 -0.80 -6.83 18.63
CA ALA A 117 -2.19 -6.62 18.16
C ALA A 117 -3.22 -7.35 19.05
N ARG A 118 -2.89 -8.55 19.55
CA ARG A 118 -3.77 -9.28 20.48
C ARG A 118 -4.00 -8.52 21.78
N GLY A 119 -3.03 -7.73 22.22
CA GLY A 119 -3.17 -6.82 23.36
C GLY A 119 -4.27 -5.77 23.19
N THR A 120 -4.66 -5.46 21.95
CA THR A 120 -5.75 -4.53 21.61
C THR A 120 -7.05 -5.27 21.26
N GLY A 121 -7.13 -6.59 21.46
CA GLY A 121 -8.29 -7.40 21.08
C GLY A 121 -8.40 -7.65 19.57
N THR A 122 -7.33 -7.44 18.83
CA THR A 122 -7.25 -7.58 17.36
C THR A 122 -6.24 -8.68 16.99
N ARG A 123 -6.37 -9.27 15.80
CA ARG A 123 -5.37 -10.20 15.22
C ARG A 123 -5.03 -9.79 13.80
N LEU A 124 -3.80 -10.07 13.38
CA LEU A 124 -3.35 -9.89 12.01
C LEU A 124 -3.79 -11.08 11.14
N VAL A 125 -4.22 -10.81 9.91
CA VAL A 125 -4.60 -11.84 8.93
C VAL A 125 -4.01 -11.49 7.55
N MET A 126 -3.22 -12.41 7.01
CA MET A 126 -2.66 -12.34 5.65
C MET A 126 -3.65 -12.97 4.64
N VAL A 127 -4.60 -12.18 4.16
CA VAL A 127 -5.58 -12.63 3.16
C VAL A 127 -5.87 -11.50 2.17
N GLY A 128 -5.85 -11.81 0.87
CA GLY A 128 -6.00 -10.80 -0.18
C GLY A 128 -7.30 -10.00 -0.11
N ILE A 129 -8.42 -10.66 0.21
CA ILE A 129 -9.70 -9.99 0.54
C ILE A 129 -10.28 -10.69 1.75
N LEU A 130 -10.55 -9.95 2.82
CA LEU A 130 -11.11 -10.52 4.04
C LEU A 130 -12.57 -10.99 3.79
N PRO A 131 -12.87 -12.30 3.86
CA PRO A 131 -14.19 -12.83 3.46
C PRO A 131 -15.36 -12.39 4.36
N THR A 132 -15.05 -11.90 5.56
CA THR A 132 -16.04 -11.40 6.52
C THR A 132 -16.40 -9.93 6.31
N LEU A 133 -15.73 -9.22 5.40
CA LEU A 133 -16.11 -7.86 5.01
C LEU A 133 -17.51 -7.84 4.38
N ARG A 134 -18.31 -6.88 4.80
CA ARG A 134 -19.67 -6.65 4.32
C ARG A 134 -19.76 -5.28 3.68
N LYS A 135 -20.82 -5.09 2.89
CA LYS A 135 -21.15 -3.77 2.32
C LYS A 135 -21.25 -2.68 3.39
N GLY A 136 -21.75 -3.02 4.58
CA GLY A 136 -21.87 -2.09 5.70
C GLY A 136 -20.53 -1.60 6.25
N ASP A 137 -19.43 -2.31 5.99
CA ASP A 137 -18.08 -1.94 6.44
C ASP A 137 -17.38 -1.00 5.43
N MET A 138 -17.95 -0.82 4.23
CA MET A 138 -17.36 -0.07 3.13
C MET A 138 -17.97 1.33 3.01
N HIS A 139 -17.59 2.22 3.93
CA HIS A 139 -18.03 3.62 3.92
C HIS A 139 -16.91 4.55 4.36
N LEU A 140 -17.10 5.87 4.19
CA LEU A 140 -16.08 6.86 4.52
C LEU A 140 -15.63 6.82 6.00
N GLY A 141 -16.47 6.31 6.90
CA GLY A 141 -16.19 6.22 8.33
C GLY A 141 -15.25 5.08 8.71
N THR A 142 -14.96 4.14 7.80
CA THR A 142 -13.96 3.07 7.98
C THR A 142 -12.64 3.39 7.27
N LEU A 143 -12.55 4.53 6.58
CA LEU A 143 -11.30 5.06 6.06
C LEU A 143 -10.37 5.43 7.22
N THR A 144 -9.08 5.13 7.12
CA THR A 144 -8.08 5.58 8.09
C THR A 144 -8.18 7.09 8.28
N ALA A 145 -8.11 7.52 9.55
CA ALA A 145 -8.18 8.92 9.95
C ALA A 145 -6.90 9.68 9.54
N SER A 146 -6.76 9.93 8.24
CA SER A 146 -5.65 10.61 7.59
C SER A 146 -6.20 11.66 6.63
N GLU A 147 -5.70 12.89 6.75
CA GLU A 147 -6.07 13.99 5.86
C GLU A 147 -5.67 13.67 4.41
N ARG A 148 -4.59 12.90 4.23
CA ARG A 148 -4.16 12.42 2.91
C ARG A 148 -5.24 11.57 2.25
N PHE A 149 -5.77 10.56 2.96
CA PHE A 149 -6.80 9.68 2.40
C PHE A 149 -8.13 10.40 2.18
N ARG A 150 -8.52 11.31 3.08
CA ARG A 150 -9.71 12.15 2.90
C ARG A 150 -9.62 13.00 1.63
N VAL A 151 -8.50 13.70 1.44
CA VAL A 151 -8.26 14.53 0.26
C VAL A 151 -8.18 13.68 -1.01
N LEU A 152 -7.57 12.49 -0.95
CA LEU A 152 -7.52 11.56 -2.07
C LEU A 152 -8.93 11.12 -2.50
N ASN A 153 -9.78 10.74 -1.54
CA ASN A 153 -11.18 10.41 -1.78
C ASN A 153 -11.91 11.57 -2.49
N GLU A 154 -11.81 12.78 -1.94
CA GLU A 154 -12.46 13.97 -2.50
C GLU A 154 -12.00 14.27 -3.93
N GLN A 155 -10.69 14.19 -4.22
CA GLN A 155 -10.18 14.47 -5.56
C GLN A 155 -10.56 13.39 -6.58
N ILE A 156 -10.58 12.11 -6.19
CA ILE A 156 -11.00 11.02 -7.09
C ILE A 156 -12.48 11.17 -7.47
N PHE A 157 -13.35 11.41 -6.48
CA PHE A 157 -14.79 11.58 -6.75
C PHE A 157 -15.10 12.90 -7.46
N ALA A 158 -14.40 13.98 -7.16
CA ALA A 158 -14.54 15.24 -7.90
C ALA A 158 -14.13 15.08 -9.38
N ALA A 159 -13.10 14.28 -9.68
CA ALA A 159 -12.68 14.01 -11.05
C ALA A 159 -13.64 13.06 -11.78
N ARG A 160 -14.20 12.07 -11.08
CA ARG A 160 -15.14 11.09 -11.64
C ARG A 160 -16.52 11.72 -11.91
N GLY A 161 -17.03 12.54 -10.99
CA GLY A 161 -18.33 13.22 -11.11
C GLY A 161 -19.56 12.35 -10.84
N GLU A 162 -19.37 11.09 -10.46
CA GLU A 162 -20.43 10.12 -10.12
C GLU A 162 -19.89 9.06 -9.14
N ASP A 163 -20.81 8.26 -8.57
CA ASP A 163 -20.46 7.12 -7.73
C ASP A 163 -19.62 6.09 -8.50
N MET A 164 -18.64 5.48 -7.83
CA MET A 164 -17.83 4.43 -8.44
C MET A 164 -18.64 3.13 -8.52
N ARG A 165 -18.87 2.68 -9.75
CA ARG A 165 -19.48 1.37 -10.04
C ARG A 165 -18.44 0.26 -9.96
N ILE A 166 -18.71 -0.75 -9.12
CA ILE A 166 -17.93 -1.99 -9.01
C ILE A 166 -18.81 -3.13 -9.54
N SER A 167 -18.29 -3.89 -10.50
CA SER A 167 -18.94 -5.06 -11.09
C SER A 167 -17.93 -6.20 -11.17
N ILE A 168 -18.04 -7.16 -10.25
CA ILE A 168 -17.19 -8.36 -10.21
C ILE A 168 -18.04 -9.54 -10.63
N GLU A 169 -17.54 -10.30 -11.60
CA GLU A 169 -18.17 -11.52 -12.12
C GLU A 169 -17.37 -12.73 -11.62
N GLY A 170 -18.07 -13.74 -11.11
CA GLY A 170 -17.52 -15.00 -10.66
C GLY A 170 -18.63 -16.05 -10.56
N ALA A 171 -18.52 -16.99 -9.62
CA ALA A 171 -19.63 -17.90 -9.32
C ALA A 171 -20.90 -17.13 -8.88
N GLU A 172 -20.69 -16.00 -8.20
CA GLU A 172 -21.71 -15.01 -7.87
C GLU A 172 -21.35 -13.67 -8.53
N ARG A 173 -22.34 -12.79 -8.69
CA ARG A 173 -22.13 -11.44 -9.22
C ARG A 173 -22.23 -10.41 -8.10
N LEU A 174 -21.17 -9.63 -7.93
CA LEU A 174 -21.21 -8.40 -7.13
C LEU A 174 -21.43 -7.22 -8.07
N LEU A 175 -22.52 -6.48 -7.86
CA LEU A 175 -22.75 -5.19 -8.50
C LEU A 175 -23.10 -4.17 -7.42
N THR A 176 -22.25 -3.17 -7.24
CA THR A 176 -22.50 -2.10 -6.26
C THR A 176 -22.01 -0.75 -6.78
N HIS A 177 -22.52 0.31 -6.17
CA HIS A 177 -22.03 1.68 -6.30
C HIS A 177 -21.54 2.13 -4.93
N THR A 178 -20.48 2.92 -4.91
CA THR A 178 -19.90 3.50 -3.70
C THR A 178 -19.53 4.95 -3.95
N ASP A 179 -19.70 5.77 -2.92
CA ASP A 179 -19.37 7.20 -2.86
C ASP A 179 -18.00 7.44 -2.20
N SER A 180 -17.24 6.38 -1.93
CA SER A 180 -15.91 6.45 -1.34
C SER A 180 -14.91 5.48 -1.99
N ILE A 181 -13.63 5.74 -1.78
CA ILE A 181 -12.55 4.86 -2.22
C ILE A 181 -12.34 3.66 -1.29
N THR A 182 -13.07 3.59 -0.18
CA THR A 182 -12.95 2.54 0.86
C THR A 182 -12.97 1.11 0.31
N PRO A 183 -13.73 0.73 -0.74
CA PRO A 183 -13.67 -0.63 -1.27
C PRO A 183 -12.28 -1.06 -1.77
N GLU A 184 -11.38 -0.12 -2.06
CA GLU A 184 -9.99 -0.44 -2.40
C GLU A 184 -9.24 -1.04 -1.20
N ALA A 185 -9.53 -0.57 0.02
CA ALA A 185 -8.95 -1.10 1.26
C ALA A 185 -9.34 -2.57 1.54
N ALA A 186 -10.35 -3.10 0.86
CA ALA A 186 -10.69 -4.52 0.98
C ALA A 186 -9.61 -5.44 0.39
N CYS A 187 -8.74 -4.90 -0.48
CA CYS A 187 -7.66 -5.61 -1.13
C CYS A 187 -6.36 -5.39 -0.35
N THR A 188 -5.68 -6.47 0.04
CA THR A 188 -4.30 -6.41 0.52
C THR A 188 -3.35 -7.00 -0.50
N SER A 189 -2.14 -6.47 -0.58
CA SER A 189 -1.12 -6.94 -1.50
C SER A 189 0.16 -7.45 -0.83
N LEU A 190 0.93 -8.22 -1.61
CA LEU A 190 2.35 -8.46 -1.38
C LEU A 190 3.11 -7.75 -2.50
N GLN A 191 3.97 -6.81 -2.13
CA GLN A 191 4.74 -6.03 -3.09
C GLN A 191 6.23 -6.38 -2.97
N LEU A 192 6.88 -6.57 -4.11
CA LEU A 192 8.31 -6.90 -4.19
C LEU A 192 9.04 -5.78 -4.91
N HIS A 193 10.02 -5.18 -4.25
CA HIS A 193 10.79 -4.05 -4.77
C HIS A 193 12.20 -4.51 -5.12
N LEU A 194 12.55 -4.52 -6.40
CA LEU A 194 13.90 -4.84 -6.86
C LEU A 194 14.60 -3.58 -7.36
N GLN A 195 15.73 -3.24 -6.75
CA GLN A 195 16.61 -2.20 -7.26
C GLN A 195 17.40 -2.75 -8.45
N VAL A 196 17.50 -1.99 -9.55
CA VAL A 196 18.21 -2.39 -10.77
C VAL A 196 19.02 -1.21 -11.32
N SER A 197 20.05 -1.50 -12.11
CA SER A 197 20.77 -0.43 -12.82
C SER A 197 19.88 0.20 -13.91
N PRO A 198 20.08 1.48 -14.25
CA PRO A 198 19.32 2.14 -15.31
C PRO A 198 19.33 1.41 -16.65
N GLU A 199 20.46 0.82 -17.03
CA GLU A 199 20.64 0.07 -18.29
C GLU A 199 19.79 -1.21 -18.31
N SER A 200 19.58 -1.81 -17.14
CA SER A 200 18.81 -3.04 -16.99
C SER A 200 17.31 -2.80 -16.78
N PHE A 201 16.92 -1.57 -16.42
CA PHE A 201 15.56 -1.23 -15.99
C PHE A 201 14.48 -1.69 -16.99
N ALA A 202 14.66 -1.40 -18.28
CA ALA A 202 13.65 -1.75 -19.29
C ALA A 202 13.42 -3.27 -19.39
N ASN A 203 14.48 -4.07 -19.28
CA ASN A 203 14.38 -5.53 -19.34
C ASN A 203 13.63 -6.09 -18.11
N TYR A 204 13.98 -5.62 -16.92
CA TYR A 204 13.31 -6.04 -15.69
C TYR A 204 11.85 -5.58 -15.63
N TRP A 205 11.57 -4.35 -16.04
CA TRP A 205 10.21 -3.83 -16.14
C TRP A 205 9.35 -4.70 -17.06
N ASN A 206 9.82 -4.99 -18.27
CA ASN A 206 9.09 -5.82 -19.22
C ASN A 206 8.88 -7.25 -18.71
N ALA A 207 9.89 -7.84 -18.06
CA ALA A 207 9.76 -9.15 -17.44
C ALA A 207 8.72 -9.16 -16.30
N ALA A 208 8.73 -8.14 -15.44
CA ALA A 208 7.75 -8.00 -14.36
C ALA A 208 6.32 -7.86 -14.91
N GLN A 209 6.12 -7.01 -15.94
CA GLN A 209 4.81 -6.87 -16.59
C GLN A 209 4.31 -8.19 -17.19
N ALA A 210 5.19 -8.95 -17.84
CA ALA A 210 4.85 -10.26 -18.39
C ALA A 210 4.48 -11.28 -17.30
N ALA A 211 5.14 -11.24 -16.15
CA ALA A 211 4.86 -12.11 -15.01
C ALA A 211 3.54 -11.74 -14.31
N CYS A 212 3.25 -10.45 -14.13
CA CYS A 212 2.03 -9.97 -13.47
C CYS A 212 0.73 -10.28 -14.24
N ALA A 213 0.82 -10.52 -15.56
CA ALA A 213 -0.33 -10.83 -16.40
C ALA A 213 -0.92 -12.24 -16.16
N VAL A 214 -0.19 -13.14 -15.48
CA VAL A 214 -0.70 -14.45 -15.10
C VAL A 214 -1.56 -14.30 -13.85
N GLN A 215 -2.79 -13.82 -14.03
CA GLN A 215 -3.83 -13.87 -13.01
C GLN A 215 -4.68 -15.11 -13.30
N VAL A 216 -4.71 -16.05 -12.35
CA VAL A 216 -5.52 -17.28 -12.42
C VAL A 216 -6.92 -17.00 -11.89
#